data_AF-X1BHE8-F1
#
_entry.id   AF-X1BHE8-F1
#
_cell.length_a   1.000
_cell.length_b   1.000
_cell.length_c   1.000
_cell.angle_alpha   90.00
_cell.angle_beta   90.00
_cell.angle_gamma   90.00
#
_symmetry.space_group_name_H-M   'P 1'
#
loop_
_entity.id
_entity.type
_entity.pdbx_description
1 polymer ?
#
loop_
_entity_poly.entity_id
_entity_poly.type
_entity_poly.pdbx_seq_one_letter_code
_entity_poly.pdbx_strand_id
1 'polypeptide(L)'
;NMAYHVNPAAWTEIDAIWQDLNGDTRVTNDELFGYDWDAEKIVPPTPDTFLWYGGFNPDDPTAITMRNKVDPDHHSPMLDEVTLSYEKELFTDFAARFELLYKRTTDGIWNKDMMLDGTLETKANYYPAGNAESVNMPYYGRNEYFPYELRSNYKDRYDRYQAFQLVLLKRLSNGWMLDASLTLASWRVYYKDEYTNPNNVEYYDTGVNSWMNSPWQFKVPGLYPGKTEDQRHPKSTIVGKITVG
;
A
#
# COMPACT_ATOMS: atom_id res chain seq x y z
N ASN A 1 8.41 12.40 3.37
CA ASN A 1 9.34 12.71 2.26
C ASN A 1 9.02 14.11 1.71
N MET A 2 9.44 15.16 2.41
CA MET A 2 9.17 16.57 2.03
C MET A 2 10.20 17.09 1.02
N ALA A 3 11.45 16.65 1.12
CA ALA A 3 12.53 17.03 0.23
C ALA A 3 12.24 16.71 -1.24
N TYR A 4 11.58 15.57 -1.52
CA TYR A 4 11.12 15.23 -2.87
C TYR A 4 10.03 16.18 -3.39
N HIS A 5 9.12 16.62 -2.52
CA HIS A 5 7.97 17.42 -2.94
C HIS A 5 8.38 18.85 -3.28
N VAL A 6 9.25 19.47 -2.49
CA VAL A 6 9.57 20.90 -2.64
C VAL A 6 10.81 21.19 -3.49
N ASN A 7 11.54 20.16 -3.92
CA ASN A 7 12.74 20.34 -4.73
C ASN A 7 12.37 20.28 -6.22
N PRO A 8 12.54 21.38 -6.98
CA PRO A 8 12.24 21.42 -8.42
C PRO A 8 13.14 20.51 -9.27
N ALA A 9 14.22 19.94 -8.71
CA ALA A 9 15.17 19.08 -9.42
C ALA A 9 15.52 17.78 -8.67
N ALA A 10 14.72 17.34 -7.69
CA ALA A 10 15.10 16.21 -6.83
C ALA A 10 15.25 14.88 -7.58
N TRP A 11 14.38 14.64 -8.56
CA TRP A 11 14.39 13.44 -9.39
C TRP A 11 13.62 13.72 -10.68
N THR A 12 14.34 13.80 -11.79
CA THR A 12 13.78 13.91 -13.14
C THR A 12 14.30 12.74 -13.95
N GLU A 13 13.42 12.03 -14.64
CA GLU A 13 13.80 10.84 -15.40
C GLU A 13 12.94 10.72 -16.65
N ILE A 14 13.55 10.18 -17.70
CA ILE A 14 12.96 9.82 -18.98
C ILE A 14 13.45 8.42 -19.28
N ASP A 15 12.52 7.50 -19.49
CA ASP A 15 12.81 6.15 -19.94
C ASP A 15 12.60 6.06 -21.45
N ALA A 16 13.67 5.64 -22.13
CA ALA A 16 13.69 5.41 -23.57
C ALA A 16 14.29 4.04 -23.87
N ILE A 17 13.96 3.48 -25.03
CA ILE A 17 14.56 2.27 -25.58
C ILE A 17 15.93 2.65 -26.14
N TRP A 18 16.99 1.96 -25.71
CA TRP A 18 18.29 2.03 -26.36
C TRP A 18 18.47 0.87 -27.33
N GLN A 19 18.94 1.15 -28.55
CA GLN A 19 19.39 0.15 -29.51
C GLN A 19 20.78 0.52 -30.04
N ASP A 20 21.75 -0.38 -29.85
CA ASP A 20 23.10 -0.21 -30.38
C ASP A 20 23.10 -0.35 -31.91
N LEU A 21 23.09 0.79 -32.62
CA LEU A 21 23.01 0.84 -34.08
C LEU A 21 24.37 0.67 -34.74
N ASN A 22 25.44 1.03 -34.01
CA ASN A 22 26.80 1.09 -34.56
C ASN A 22 27.72 -0.04 -34.03
N GLY A 23 27.26 -0.81 -33.04
CA GLY A 23 27.96 -1.95 -32.44
C GLY A 23 29.06 -1.57 -31.45
N ASP A 24 29.10 -0.33 -30.95
CA ASP A 24 30.16 0.18 -30.09
C ASP A 24 29.85 0.10 -28.59
N THR A 25 28.65 -0.39 -28.23
CA THR A 25 28.15 -0.55 -26.85
C THR A 25 28.04 0.75 -26.04
N ARG A 26 27.98 1.91 -26.72
CA ARG A 26 27.84 3.22 -26.07
C ARG A 26 26.57 3.90 -26.53
N VAL A 27 25.82 4.41 -25.56
CA VAL A 27 24.60 5.17 -25.85
C VAL A 27 24.96 6.49 -26.54
N THR A 28 24.38 6.72 -27.72
CA THR A 28 24.33 8.03 -28.38
C THR A 28 22.88 8.49 -28.55
N ASN A 29 22.68 9.79 -28.84
CA ASN A 29 21.34 10.37 -28.92
C ASN A 29 20.50 9.78 -30.08
N ASP A 30 21.15 9.40 -31.17
CA ASP A 30 20.55 8.75 -32.34
C ASP A 30 20.23 7.26 -32.12
N GLU A 31 20.57 6.70 -30.97
CA GLU A 31 20.30 5.32 -30.55
C GLU A 31 19.20 5.21 -29.48
N LEU A 32 18.61 6.35 -29.10
CA LEU A 32 17.49 6.41 -28.17
C LEU A 32 16.18 6.49 -28.94
N PHE A 33 15.19 5.73 -28.48
CA PHE A 33 13.89 5.60 -29.13
C PHE A 33 12.75 5.59 -28.12
N GLY A 34 11.60 6.08 -28.55
CA GLY A 34 10.32 5.88 -27.89
C GLY A 34 9.54 4.70 -28.47
N TYR A 35 8.36 4.46 -27.92
CA TYR A 35 7.39 3.50 -28.43
C TYR A 35 6.05 4.18 -28.69
N ASP A 36 5.59 4.10 -29.93
CA ASP A 36 4.24 4.50 -30.32
C ASP A 36 3.29 3.33 -30.06
N TRP A 37 2.44 3.47 -29.04
CA TRP A 37 1.49 2.44 -28.63
C TRP A 37 0.32 2.27 -29.60
N ASP A 38 -0.02 3.29 -30.39
CA ASP A 38 -1.09 3.23 -31.38
C ASP A 38 -0.63 2.53 -32.66
N ALA A 39 0.61 2.80 -33.09
CA ALA A 39 1.22 2.19 -34.27
C ALA A 39 1.99 0.89 -33.97
N GLU A 40 2.13 0.53 -32.69
CA GLU A 40 2.92 -0.58 -32.16
C GLU A 40 4.38 -0.59 -32.67
N LYS A 41 5.04 0.58 -32.72
CA LYS A 41 6.35 0.74 -33.36
C LYS A 41 7.34 1.55 -32.54
N ILE A 42 8.62 1.22 -32.74
CA ILE A 42 9.75 2.00 -32.24
C ILE A 42 9.92 3.24 -33.13
N VAL A 43 9.94 4.41 -32.51
CA VAL A 43 9.98 5.72 -33.17
C VAL A 43 10.97 6.66 -32.45
N PRO A 44 11.38 7.79 -33.04
CA PRO A 44 12.20 8.78 -32.34
C PRO A 44 11.52 9.22 -31.02
N PRO A 45 12.31 9.47 -29.96
CA PRO A 45 11.78 9.71 -28.63
C PRO A 45 11.22 11.14 -28.55
N THR A 46 9.95 11.23 -28.20
CA THR A 46 9.16 12.44 -27.96
C THR A 46 8.39 12.26 -26.65
N PRO A 47 7.87 13.32 -26.01
CA PRO A 47 7.02 13.19 -24.83
C PRO A 47 5.92 12.13 -24.92
N ASP A 48 5.26 12.02 -26.08
CA ASP A 48 4.18 11.07 -26.33
C ASP A 48 4.66 9.62 -26.52
N THR A 49 5.96 9.42 -26.77
CA THR A 49 6.56 8.12 -27.09
C THR A 49 7.57 7.67 -26.04
N PHE A 50 7.88 8.49 -25.03
CA PHE A 50 8.66 8.05 -23.88
C PHE A 50 7.97 6.86 -23.20
N LEU A 51 8.76 5.87 -22.78
CA LEU A 51 8.21 4.70 -22.06
C LEU A 51 7.68 5.11 -20.69
N TRP A 52 8.39 6.03 -20.06
CA TRP A 52 8.04 6.63 -18.79
C TRP A 52 8.75 7.98 -18.68
N TYR A 53 8.17 8.89 -17.92
CA TYR A 53 8.84 10.11 -17.54
C TYR A 53 8.31 10.62 -16.20
N GLY A 54 9.14 11.36 -15.49
CA GLY A 54 8.80 11.91 -14.18
C GLY A 54 9.66 13.11 -13.83
N GLY A 55 9.13 13.98 -12.98
CA GLY A 55 9.89 15.09 -12.39
C GLY A 55 10.07 16.36 -13.24
N PHE A 56 9.73 16.37 -14.53
CA PHE A 56 9.74 17.58 -15.38
C PHE A 56 8.40 17.80 -16.08
N ASN A 57 8.22 18.95 -16.72
CA ASN A 57 7.09 19.20 -17.62
C ASN A 57 7.52 18.78 -19.05
N PRO A 58 6.93 17.75 -19.68
CA PRO A 58 7.27 17.37 -21.05
C PRO A 58 7.09 18.48 -22.08
N ASP A 59 6.11 19.36 -21.88
CA ASP A 59 5.80 20.45 -22.81
C ASP A 59 6.73 21.67 -22.63
N ASP A 60 7.40 21.77 -21.48
CA ASP A 60 8.43 22.76 -21.18
C ASP A 60 9.52 22.14 -20.29
N PRO A 61 10.44 21.35 -20.87
CA PRO A 61 11.45 20.62 -20.10
C PRO A 61 12.52 21.55 -19.50
N THR A 62 12.50 22.84 -19.85
CA THR A 62 13.45 23.85 -19.33
C THR A 62 12.90 24.65 -18.15
N ALA A 63 11.63 24.44 -17.78
CA ALA A 63 11.00 25.14 -16.67
C ALA A 63 11.70 24.82 -15.33
N ILE A 64 12.29 25.85 -14.71
CA ILE A 64 12.92 25.76 -13.38
C ILE A 64 11.99 26.21 -12.24
N THR A 65 10.70 26.40 -12.53
CA THR A 65 9.70 26.81 -11.54
C THR A 65 9.38 25.66 -10.58
N MET A 66 9.13 25.97 -9.30
CA MET A 66 8.66 24.97 -8.33
C MET A 66 7.37 24.33 -8.83
N ARG A 67 7.46 23.03 -9.14
CA ARG A 67 6.38 22.27 -9.75
C ARG A 67 5.29 21.86 -8.76
N ASN A 68 5.61 21.84 -7.48
CA ASN A 68 4.70 21.31 -6.48
C ASN A 68 4.46 22.35 -5.40
N LYS A 69 3.22 22.39 -4.91
CA LYS A 69 2.81 23.26 -3.80
C LYS A 69 2.45 22.41 -2.60
N VAL A 70 2.60 23.00 -1.42
CA VAL A 70 2.06 22.46 -0.17
C VAL A 70 0.95 23.40 0.24
N ASP A 71 -0.20 22.83 0.55
CA ASP A 71 -1.34 23.57 1.11
C ASP A 71 -0.90 24.32 2.37
N PRO A 72 -1.16 25.63 2.52
CA PRO A 72 -0.84 26.36 3.74
C PRO A 72 -1.43 25.74 5.01
N ASP A 73 -2.58 25.07 4.88
CA ASP A 73 -3.26 24.38 5.97
C ASP A 73 -2.80 22.93 6.14
N HIS A 74 -1.75 22.50 5.42
CA HIS A 74 -1.22 21.14 5.53
C HIS A 74 -0.71 20.85 6.95
N HIS A 75 -1.14 19.72 7.50
CA HIS A 75 -0.73 19.26 8.81
C HIS A 75 -0.47 17.74 8.85
N SER A 76 0.03 17.26 9.99
CA SER A 76 0.22 15.83 10.18
C SER A 76 -1.13 15.10 10.28
N PRO A 77 -1.25 13.88 9.75
CA PRO A 77 -2.41 13.02 9.99
C PRO A 77 -2.65 12.78 11.48
N MET A 78 -3.91 12.60 11.86
CA MET A 78 -4.29 12.28 13.23
C MET A 78 -4.63 10.80 13.38
N LEU A 79 -4.30 10.23 14.54
CA LEU A 79 -4.61 8.85 14.91
C LEU A 79 -5.35 8.84 16.24
N ASP A 80 -6.60 8.40 16.20
CA ASP A 80 -7.39 8.09 17.38
C ASP A 80 -7.28 6.60 17.68
N GLU A 81 -6.90 6.24 18.91
CA GLU A 81 -6.71 4.85 19.32
C GLU A 81 -7.42 4.56 20.64
N VAL A 82 -8.13 3.43 20.67
CA VAL A 82 -8.74 2.87 21.87
C VAL A 82 -8.33 1.41 22.00
N THR A 83 -7.74 1.08 23.15
CA THR A 83 -7.30 -0.28 23.48
C THR A 83 -7.95 -0.71 24.79
N LEU A 84 -8.59 -1.88 24.77
CA LEU A 84 -9.13 -2.52 25.95
C LEU A 84 -8.46 -3.87 26.14
N SER A 85 -7.83 -4.07 27.29
CA SER A 85 -7.21 -5.34 27.65
C SER A 85 -7.77 -5.86 28.97
N TYR A 86 -8.06 -7.15 29.02
CA TYR A 86 -8.42 -7.83 30.25
C TYR A 86 -7.70 -9.17 30.33
N GLU A 87 -7.15 -9.45 31.50
CA GLU A 87 -6.47 -10.71 31.79
C GLU A 87 -7.00 -11.28 33.09
N LYS A 88 -7.20 -12.60 33.10
CA LYS A 88 -7.65 -13.32 34.29
C LYS A 88 -7.07 -14.72 34.33
N GLU A 89 -6.63 -15.13 35.51
CA GLU A 89 -6.45 -16.54 35.83
C GLU A 89 -7.84 -17.21 35.95
N LEU A 90 -8.11 -18.17 35.06
CA LEU A 90 -9.39 -18.89 35.03
C LEU A 90 -9.40 -20.04 36.03
N PHE A 91 -8.27 -20.71 36.19
CA PHE A 91 -8.00 -21.76 37.18
C PHE A 91 -6.50 -21.84 37.39
N THR A 92 -6.06 -22.57 38.41
CA THR A 92 -4.64 -22.69 38.77
C THR A 92 -3.79 -22.99 37.54
N ASP A 93 -2.80 -22.14 37.32
CA ASP A 93 -1.84 -22.23 36.21
C ASP A 93 -2.42 -21.97 34.81
N PHE A 94 -3.66 -21.49 34.68
CA PHE A 94 -4.25 -21.14 33.38
C PHE A 94 -4.82 -19.73 33.39
N ALA A 95 -4.26 -18.88 32.54
CA ALA A 95 -4.72 -17.51 32.32
C ALA A 95 -5.26 -17.33 30.90
N ALA A 96 -6.26 -16.47 30.77
CA ALA A 96 -6.73 -15.98 29.50
C ALA A 96 -6.63 -14.45 29.50
N ARG A 97 -6.13 -13.90 28.39
CA ARG A 97 -6.14 -12.48 28.10
C ARG A 97 -6.90 -12.25 26.80
N PHE A 98 -7.76 -11.25 26.79
CA PHE A 98 -8.27 -10.72 25.54
C PHE A 98 -7.89 -9.25 25.39
N GLU A 99 -7.74 -8.83 24.14
CA GLU A 99 -7.44 -7.47 23.75
C GLU A 99 -8.35 -7.05 22.60
N LEU A 100 -8.90 -5.85 22.71
CA LEU A 100 -9.62 -5.18 21.63
C LEU A 100 -8.86 -3.92 21.28
N LEU A 101 -8.63 -3.72 19.99
CA LEU A 101 -7.92 -2.57 19.45
C LEU A 101 -8.80 -1.89 18.41
N TYR A 102 -8.97 -0.59 18.54
CA TYR A 102 -9.62 0.26 17.55
C TYR A 102 -8.69 1.42 17.23
N LYS A 103 -8.40 1.61 15.95
CA LYS A 103 -7.63 2.74 15.43
C LYS A 103 -8.42 3.41 14.31
N ARG A 104 -8.44 4.74 14.31
CA ARG A 104 -8.98 5.54 13.22
C ARG A 104 -7.96 6.61 12.85
N THR A 105 -7.51 6.60 11.61
CA THR A 105 -6.59 7.60 11.06
C THR A 105 -7.36 8.57 10.19
N THR A 106 -7.35 9.86 10.54
CA THR A 106 -7.96 10.95 9.76
C THR A 106 -6.89 11.87 9.20
N ASP A 107 -7.31 12.79 8.32
CA ASP A 107 -6.44 13.82 7.75
C ASP A 107 -5.22 13.23 7.03
N GLY A 108 -5.42 12.09 6.36
CA GLY A 108 -4.37 11.43 5.59
C GLY A 108 -3.81 12.37 4.52
N ILE A 109 -2.56 12.17 4.13
CA ILE A 109 -1.92 13.01 3.12
C ILE A 109 -2.31 12.52 1.72
N TRP A 110 -2.59 13.45 0.82
CA TRP A 110 -2.69 13.19 -0.62
C TRP A 110 -1.98 14.26 -1.43
N ASN A 111 -1.53 13.86 -2.61
CA ASN A 111 -1.10 14.77 -3.66
C ASN A 111 -2.24 14.83 -4.68
N LYS A 112 -2.72 16.03 -4.97
CA LYS A 112 -3.68 16.28 -6.04
C LYS A 112 -2.94 16.88 -7.22
N ASP A 113 -3.16 16.35 -8.41
CA ASP A 113 -2.54 16.95 -9.58
C ASP A 113 -3.11 18.36 -9.84
N MET A 114 -2.31 19.21 -10.47
CA MET A 114 -2.55 20.64 -10.61
C MET A 114 -1.95 21.16 -11.93
N MET A 115 -2.53 22.24 -12.46
CA MET A 115 -1.98 23.01 -13.57
C MET A 115 -1.08 24.15 -13.07
N LEU A 116 -0.32 24.77 -13.97
CA LEU A 116 0.56 25.89 -13.61
C LEU A 116 -0.19 27.06 -12.97
N ASP A 117 -1.42 27.33 -13.42
CA ASP A 117 -2.29 28.38 -12.90
C ASP A 117 -2.91 28.07 -11.53
N GLY A 118 -2.72 26.84 -11.02
CA GLY A 118 -3.28 26.38 -9.74
C GLY A 118 -4.60 25.62 -9.86
N THR A 119 -5.13 25.42 -11.06
CA THR A 119 -6.33 24.60 -11.28
C THR A 119 -6.05 23.16 -10.85
N LEU A 120 -6.86 22.64 -9.93
CA LEU A 120 -6.71 21.29 -9.40
C LEU A 120 -7.46 20.28 -10.25
N GLU A 121 -6.89 19.07 -10.33
CA GLU A 121 -7.59 17.92 -10.86
C GLU A 121 -8.85 17.61 -10.03
N THR A 122 -9.91 17.25 -10.74
CA THR A 122 -11.18 16.81 -10.19
C THR A 122 -11.72 15.59 -10.92
N LYS A 123 -12.80 15.00 -10.41
CA LYS A 123 -13.52 13.89 -11.07
C LYS A 123 -13.99 14.24 -12.49
N ALA A 124 -14.24 15.53 -12.78
CA ALA A 124 -14.68 15.98 -14.10
C ALA A 124 -13.60 15.83 -15.18
N ASN A 125 -12.33 15.66 -14.79
CA ASN A 125 -11.23 15.42 -15.71
C ASN A 125 -11.18 13.97 -16.21
N TYR A 126 -12.09 13.10 -15.75
CA TYR A 126 -12.18 11.69 -16.14
C TYR A 126 -13.43 11.41 -16.97
N TYR A 127 -13.31 10.51 -17.95
CA TYR A 127 -14.40 10.05 -18.81
C TYR A 127 -14.45 8.53 -18.86
N PRO A 128 -15.63 7.91 -19.04
CA PRO A 128 -15.72 6.45 -19.19
C PRO A 128 -15.04 6.02 -20.50
N ALA A 129 -13.97 5.23 -20.38
CA ALA A 129 -13.19 4.76 -21.53
C ALA A 129 -13.63 3.36 -21.98
N GLY A 130 -14.22 2.56 -21.10
CA GLY A 130 -14.78 1.25 -21.41
C GLY A 130 -15.02 0.42 -20.16
N ASN A 131 -15.20 -0.89 -20.33
CA ASN A 131 -15.29 -1.84 -19.22
C ASN A 131 -14.13 -2.85 -19.28
N ALA A 132 -13.58 -3.21 -18.13
CA ALA A 132 -12.60 -4.28 -18.03
C ALA A 132 -13.25 -5.64 -18.33
N GLU A 133 -12.67 -6.42 -19.25
CA GLU A 133 -13.26 -7.66 -19.77
C GLU A 133 -13.46 -8.75 -18.69
N SER A 134 -12.58 -8.80 -17.69
CA SER A 134 -12.59 -9.86 -16.66
C SER A 134 -13.61 -9.66 -15.55
N VAL A 135 -13.98 -8.41 -15.24
CA VAL A 135 -14.86 -8.05 -14.11
C VAL A 135 -16.06 -7.19 -14.51
N ASN A 136 -16.15 -6.81 -15.79
CA ASN A 136 -17.15 -5.91 -16.35
C ASN A 136 -17.35 -4.60 -15.55
N MET A 137 -16.27 -4.09 -14.95
CA MET A 137 -16.27 -2.82 -14.24
C MET A 137 -15.81 -1.69 -15.17
N PRO A 138 -16.41 -0.49 -15.10
CA PRO A 138 -15.98 0.63 -15.92
C PRO A 138 -14.57 1.06 -15.54
N TYR A 139 -13.75 1.34 -16.55
CA TYR A 139 -12.50 2.06 -16.39
C TYR A 139 -12.61 3.42 -17.07
N TYR A 140 -11.93 4.39 -16.47
CA TYR A 140 -12.00 5.78 -16.83
C TYR A 140 -10.66 6.26 -17.38
N GLY A 141 -10.71 6.92 -18.53
CA GLY A 141 -9.61 7.67 -19.11
C GLY A 141 -9.56 9.09 -18.55
N ARG A 142 -8.45 9.77 -18.76
CA ARG A 142 -8.20 11.14 -18.30
C ARG A 142 -8.16 12.07 -19.51
N ASN A 143 -8.86 13.20 -19.44
CA ASN A 143 -8.97 14.17 -20.56
C ASN A 143 -7.72 15.01 -20.75
N GLU A 144 -6.97 15.26 -19.68
CA GLU A 144 -5.89 16.24 -19.65
C GLU A 144 -4.81 15.81 -18.65
N TYR A 145 -3.55 16.04 -19.02
CA TYR A 145 -2.40 15.79 -18.15
C TYR A 145 -2.13 17.01 -17.25
N PHE A 146 -1.89 16.77 -15.97
CA PHE A 146 -1.61 17.81 -14.98
C PHE A 146 -0.16 17.65 -14.50
N PRO A 147 0.77 18.53 -14.91
CA PRO A 147 2.19 18.33 -14.64
C PRO A 147 2.63 18.63 -13.20
N TYR A 148 1.77 19.27 -12.40
CA TYR A 148 2.10 19.83 -11.07
C TYR A 148 1.33 19.08 -9.98
N GLU A 149 1.78 19.14 -8.72
CA GLU A 149 1.07 18.51 -7.59
C GLU A 149 0.87 19.49 -6.42
N LEU A 150 -0.32 19.48 -5.83
CA LEU A 150 -0.62 20.09 -4.54
C LEU A 150 -0.69 19.00 -3.45
N ARG A 151 0.20 19.08 -2.46
CA ARG A 151 0.11 18.23 -1.26
C ARG A 151 -0.80 18.88 -0.23
N SER A 152 -1.82 18.15 0.19
CA SER A 152 -2.79 18.58 1.20
C SER A 152 -3.21 17.38 2.07
N ASN A 153 -4.18 17.58 2.94
CA ASN A 153 -4.83 16.53 3.73
C ASN A 153 -6.19 16.19 3.11
N TYR A 154 -6.62 14.94 3.25
CA TYR A 154 -8.03 14.56 3.11
C TYR A 154 -8.86 15.27 4.18
N LYS A 155 -10.11 15.64 3.88
CA LYS A 155 -11.00 16.28 4.87
C LYS A 155 -11.87 15.25 5.58
N ASP A 156 -12.40 14.30 4.83
CA ASP A 156 -13.40 13.34 5.32
C ASP A 156 -12.94 11.88 5.20
N ARG A 157 -12.00 11.58 4.30
CA ARG A 157 -11.47 10.23 4.14
C ARG A 157 -10.70 9.79 5.39
N TYR A 158 -10.93 8.53 5.79
CA TYR A 158 -10.24 7.94 6.93
C TYR A 158 -9.97 6.45 6.75
N ASP A 159 -8.96 5.97 7.45
CA ASP A 159 -8.67 4.56 7.59
C ASP A 159 -9.11 4.07 8.95
N ARG A 160 -9.59 2.82 9.01
CA ARG A 160 -10.03 2.21 10.26
C ARG A 160 -9.42 0.82 10.39
N TYR A 161 -8.78 0.59 11.53
CA TYR A 161 -8.27 -0.70 11.92
C TYR A 161 -8.94 -1.18 13.21
N GLN A 162 -9.42 -2.42 13.20
CA GLN A 162 -10.04 -3.05 14.35
C GLN A 162 -9.44 -4.43 14.51
N ALA A 163 -9.07 -4.80 15.74
CA ALA A 163 -8.56 -6.13 16.02
C ALA A 163 -9.07 -6.68 17.36
N PHE A 164 -9.19 -8.00 17.39
CA PHE A 164 -9.41 -8.80 18.57
C PHE A 164 -8.25 -9.78 18.70
N GLN A 165 -7.66 -9.85 19.88
CA GLN A 165 -6.66 -10.85 20.22
C GLN A 165 -7.11 -11.65 21.43
N LEU A 166 -6.98 -12.97 21.34
CA LEU A 166 -7.11 -13.89 22.46
C LEU A 166 -5.75 -14.52 22.70
N VAL A 167 -5.31 -14.54 23.95
CA VAL A 167 -4.10 -15.23 24.41
C VAL A 167 -4.48 -16.17 25.55
N LEU A 168 -4.09 -17.43 25.42
CA LEU A 168 -4.29 -18.48 26.42
C LEU A 168 -2.92 -18.96 26.89
N LEU A 169 -2.71 -18.92 28.19
CA LEU A 169 -1.45 -19.32 28.81
C LEU A 169 -1.73 -20.40 29.86
N LYS A 170 -1.21 -21.60 29.66
CA LYS A 170 -1.13 -22.66 30.66
C LYS A 170 0.33 -22.82 31.09
N ARG A 171 0.64 -22.51 32.35
CA ARG A 171 1.94 -22.86 32.96
C ARG A 171 2.07 -24.37 33.11
N LEU A 172 3.30 -24.88 33.15
CA LEU A 172 3.55 -26.31 33.27
C LEU A 172 2.98 -26.86 34.59
N SER A 173 1.86 -27.54 34.52
CA SER A 173 1.34 -28.38 35.61
C SER A 173 0.49 -29.52 35.06
N ASN A 174 0.38 -30.61 35.82
CA ASN A 174 -0.22 -31.87 35.37
C ASN A 174 0.38 -32.41 34.06
N GLY A 175 1.66 -32.14 33.82
CA GLY A 175 2.38 -32.65 32.65
C GLY A 175 2.06 -31.94 31.34
N TRP A 176 1.56 -30.70 31.35
CA TRP A 176 1.44 -29.95 30.10
C TRP A 176 1.54 -28.43 30.30
N MET A 177 1.97 -27.75 29.24
CA MET A 177 1.95 -26.30 29.11
C MET A 177 1.45 -25.91 27.72
N LEU A 178 0.88 -24.71 27.63
CA LEU A 178 0.31 -24.14 26.42
C LEU A 178 0.58 -22.64 26.41
N ASP A 179 0.95 -22.13 25.27
CA ASP A 179 0.89 -20.72 24.93
C ASP A 179 0.21 -20.66 23.57
N ALA A 180 -1.00 -20.12 23.54
CA ALA A 180 -1.79 -20.01 22.32
C ALA A 180 -2.25 -18.58 22.12
N SER A 181 -2.20 -18.09 20.90
CA SER A 181 -2.79 -16.81 20.52
C SER A 181 -3.55 -16.90 19.21
N LEU A 182 -4.65 -16.15 19.15
CA LEU A 182 -5.45 -15.92 17.96
C LEU A 182 -5.64 -14.41 17.82
N THR A 183 -5.36 -13.87 16.64
CA THR A 183 -5.64 -12.49 16.29
C THR A 183 -6.59 -12.49 15.10
N LEU A 184 -7.67 -11.71 15.21
CA LEU A 184 -8.57 -11.38 14.12
C LEU A 184 -8.48 -9.87 13.91
N ALA A 185 -8.27 -9.42 12.69
CA ALA A 185 -8.09 -8.01 12.37
C ALA A 185 -8.80 -7.63 11.06
N SER A 186 -9.25 -6.38 11.00
CA SER A 186 -9.83 -5.78 9.80
C SER A 186 -9.29 -4.37 9.63
N TRP A 187 -8.70 -4.09 8.47
CA TRP A 187 -8.35 -2.74 8.04
C TRP A 187 -9.23 -2.36 6.86
N ARG A 188 -9.88 -1.20 6.94
CA ARG A 188 -10.71 -0.66 5.85
C ARG A 188 -10.39 0.80 5.61
N VAL A 189 -10.52 1.21 4.35
CA VAL A 189 -10.40 2.60 3.91
C VAL A 189 -11.81 3.14 3.62
N TYR A 190 -12.09 4.39 3.97
CA TYR A 190 -13.37 5.04 3.69
C TYR A 190 -13.13 6.32 2.91
N TYR A 191 -13.45 6.31 1.62
CA TYR A 191 -13.09 7.39 0.69
C TYR A 191 -13.93 8.65 0.85
N LYS A 192 -15.19 8.54 1.29
CA LYS A 192 -16.07 9.70 1.55
C LYS A 192 -16.14 10.70 0.39
N ASP A 193 -16.24 10.19 -0.83
CA ASP A 193 -16.22 10.98 -2.07
C ASP A 193 -14.93 11.80 -2.34
N GLU A 194 -13.88 11.63 -1.52
CA GLU A 194 -12.58 12.26 -1.70
C GLU A 194 -11.64 11.40 -2.55
N TYR A 195 -11.85 11.48 -3.86
CA TYR A 195 -10.99 10.93 -4.90
C TYR A 195 -11.08 11.78 -6.17
N THR A 196 -10.02 11.79 -6.97
CA THR A 196 -10.04 12.38 -8.32
C THR A 196 -10.34 11.29 -9.35
N ASN A 197 -9.52 10.24 -9.35
CA ASN A 197 -9.67 9.08 -10.22
C ASN A 197 -10.78 8.13 -9.71
N PRO A 198 -11.87 7.93 -10.47
CA PRO A 198 -12.93 6.99 -10.09
C PRO A 198 -12.55 5.50 -10.25
N ASN A 199 -11.42 5.18 -10.90
CA ASN A 199 -10.99 3.80 -11.10
C ASN A 199 -10.78 3.07 -9.77
N ASN A 200 -11.34 1.87 -9.67
CA ASN A 200 -11.26 0.96 -8.52
C ASN A 200 -11.82 1.51 -7.20
N VAL A 201 -12.43 2.70 -7.18
CA VAL A 201 -12.98 3.29 -5.95
C VAL A 201 -14.08 2.42 -5.35
N GLU A 202 -14.98 1.88 -6.17
CA GLU A 202 -16.04 0.97 -5.71
C GLU A 202 -15.48 -0.29 -5.02
N TYR A 203 -14.32 -0.77 -5.46
CA TYR A 203 -13.68 -1.95 -4.89
C TYR A 203 -12.97 -1.64 -3.57
N TYR A 204 -12.29 -0.49 -3.49
CA TYR A 204 -11.47 -0.12 -2.33
C TYR A 204 -12.24 0.65 -1.25
N ASP A 205 -13.34 1.33 -1.60
CA ASP A 205 -14.14 2.05 -0.62
C ASP A 205 -14.86 1.05 0.29
N THR A 206 -14.61 1.18 1.59
CA THR A 206 -14.99 0.21 2.63
C THR A 206 -14.37 -1.18 2.49
N GLY A 207 -13.53 -1.37 1.46
CA GLY A 207 -12.81 -2.59 1.13
C GLY A 207 -11.66 -2.87 2.08
N VAL A 208 -11.16 -4.11 2.03
CA VAL A 208 -9.95 -4.48 2.77
C VAL A 208 -8.76 -3.83 2.10
N ASN A 209 -7.90 -3.18 2.87
CA ASN A 209 -6.68 -2.61 2.33
C ASN A 209 -5.78 -3.74 1.76
N SER A 210 -5.58 -3.72 0.45
CA SER A 210 -4.87 -4.78 -0.31
C SER A 210 -3.38 -4.91 0.04
N TRP A 211 -2.82 -3.93 0.74
CA TRP A 211 -1.42 -3.94 1.17
C TRP A 211 -1.20 -4.69 2.50
N MET A 212 -2.28 -5.12 3.16
CA MET A 212 -2.19 -5.79 4.46
C MET A 212 -2.54 -7.26 4.39
N ASN A 213 -1.64 -8.02 5.02
CA ASN A 213 -1.64 -9.46 5.16
C ASN A 213 -2.89 -9.99 5.88
N SER A 214 -3.09 -11.31 5.81
CA SER A 214 -4.23 -12.09 6.31
C SER A 214 -5.04 -11.47 7.47
N PRO A 215 -6.39 -11.46 7.42
CA PRO A 215 -7.24 -10.93 8.49
C PRO A 215 -7.20 -11.76 9.78
N TRP A 216 -6.45 -12.87 9.80
CA TRP A 216 -6.25 -13.69 10.98
C TRP A 216 -4.82 -14.21 11.10
N GLN A 217 -4.39 -14.41 12.33
CA GLN A 217 -3.12 -15.07 12.69
C GLN A 217 -3.34 -15.96 13.92
N PHE A 218 -2.80 -17.17 13.91
CA PHE A 218 -2.77 -18.03 15.09
C PHE A 218 -1.35 -18.52 15.39
N LYS A 219 -1.05 -18.75 16.67
CA LYS A 219 0.18 -19.39 17.15
C LYS A 219 -0.18 -20.32 18.29
N VAL A 220 0.35 -21.54 18.31
CA VAL A 220 0.13 -22.51 19.39
C VAL A 220 1.43 -23.27 19.73
N PRO A 221 2.37 -22.65 20.45
CA PRO A 221 3.41 -23.37 21.16
C PRO A 221 2.88 -24.15 22.38
N GLY A 222 3.43 -25.33 22.62
CA GLY A 222 3.08 -26.14 23.79
C GLY A 222 4.04 -27.30 23.98
N LEU A 223 4.09 -27.82 25.21
CA LEU A 223 4.85 -29.01 25.56
C LEU A 223 3.96 -29.95 26.34
N TYR A 224 3.91 -31.20 25.89
CA TYR A 224 3.43 -32.34 26.64
C TYR A 224 4.62 -33.28 26.81
N PRO A 225 5.23 -33.40 28.00
CA PRO A 225 6.20 -34.46 28.25
C PRO A 225 5.45 -35.78 28.13
N GLY A 226 5.71 -36.53 27.06
CA GLY A 226 5.20 -37.89 26.96
C GLY A 226 5.59 -38.64 28.23
N LYS A 227 4.66 -39.42 28.79
CA LYS A 227 5.05 -40.43 29.79
C LYS A 227 6.00 -41.37 29.07
N THR A 228 7.30 -41.22 29.27
CA THR A 228 8.25 -42.31 29.03
C THR A 228 7.93 -43.36 30.06
N GLU A 229 7.03 -44.27 29.70
CA GLU A 229 7.03 -45.60 30.26
C GLU A 229 8.43 -46.16 30.06
N ASP A 230 9.06 -46.53 31.18
CA ASP A 230 10.42 -47.03 31.26
C ASP A 230 10.61 -48.22 30.32
N GLN A 231 11.12 -48.00 29.10
CA GLN A 231 11.88 -48.98 28.34
C GLN A 231 12.93 -48.31 27.45
N ARG A 232 14.18 -48.68 27.74
CA ARG A 232 15.35 -48.69 26.85
C ARG A 232 14.95 -48.60 25.37
N HIS A 233 15.30 -47.49 24.71
CA HIS A 233 15.69 -47.31 23.29
C HIS A 233 15.23 -45.95 22.75
N PRO A 234 16.09 -45.19 22.04
CA PRO A 234 15.78 -43.83 21.61
C PRO A 234 14.90 -43.84 20.36
N LYS A 235 13.78 -43.10 20.38
CA LYS A 235 13.08 -42.70 19.15
C LYS A 235 12.75 -41.21 19.15
N SER A 236 12.91 -40.67 17.96
CA SER A 236 13.11 -39.30 17.54
C SER A 236 11.93 -38.35 17.78
N THR A 237 12.27 -37.10 18.09
CA THR A 237 11.41 -35.91 18.13
C THR A 237 10.78 -35.64 16.76
N ILE A 238 9.46 -35.41 16.73
CA ILE A 238 8.77 -34.81 15.59
C ILE A 238 8.55 -33.33 15.91
N VAL A 239 9.22 -32.45 15.16
CA VAL A 239 8.95 -30.99 15.14
C VAL A 239 8.11 -30.72 13.90
N GLY A 240 6.82 -30.47 14.08
CA GLY A 240 5.92 -30.06 13.01
C GLY A 240 5.79 -28.54 12.97
N LYS A 241 6.39 -27.89 11.96
CA LYS A 241 6.08 -26.50 11.58
C LYS A 241 5.11 -26.56 10.41
N ILE A 242 3.84 -26.24 10.63
CA ILE A 242 2.89 -26.01 9.53
C ILE A 242 2.80 -24.51 9.32
N THR A 243 3.29 -24.06 8.17
CA THR A 243 3.02 -22.72 7.64
C THR A 243 2.05 -22.90 6.48
N VAL A 244 0.83 -22.37 6.61
CA VAL A 244 -0.10 -22.26 5.49
C VAL A 244 0.00 -20.81 5.02
N GLY A 245 0.40 -20.61 3.77
CA GLY A 245 0.45 -19.33 3.08
C GLY A 245 -0.85 -19.01 2.36
#